data_AF-A0A820AWI7-F1
#
_entry.id   AF-A0A820AWI7-F1
#
_cell.length_a   1.000
_cell.length_b   1.000
_cell.length_c   1.000
_cell.angle_alpha   90.00
_cell.angle_beta   90.00
_cell.angle_gamma   90.00
#
_symmetry.space_group_name_H-M   'P 1'
#
loop_
_entity.id
_entity.type
_entity.pdbx_description
1 polymer ?
#
loop_
_entity_poly.entity_id
_entity_poly.type
_entity_poly.pdbx_seq_one_letter_code
_entity_poly.pdbx_strand_id
1 'polypeptide(L)'
;DDNRLYDQNVQERVQAFLQAARDEAAGYATNHIIMTFGDDFNFENADEYFKNLDKLIKYVNAQQANGSNVNVFYSTPSCYLYALNKADRSWKSKTDDFFPYAHHPHGFWTGYFSSRAALKRYERHANNILQVTRHLNAFANTNARNSLFPLSEAMGVAQHHDAVSGTEKQEVAFDYAQRLSEGIQAAEGIINQAYAKLLPKDSQSPPIQFQFLCQLSNISQCLGIDGQERFTITLWNPLIHQVTQHIRVPVRTDYTVRDPTGETLFTELVPISQAVQNIPGRTSLTQKQIIFKATLPALGFNTYYFEKKPDQEKNEKSSVKITHNEECTLKNQHLRVDFDDQGNLHQIVNLDRNIGVQFKSQGFYWYQGFAGNNSRPEFQPSGAYIFRPLSSDPQPVSTTRSITCIKAESVQTAIVTFNNWASQEISLYDGGEHVEIEWTVGPIPINDNIGKEIILRYDTDIQSQSKYYTDANGREVLERKRDYRPTWNYTAVETVSGNYYPVNSRIWIKDEDQQFTVLTDRTQGGASIVDGSVELMIHRRLLYDDGLGVGEPLNETAYGEGLVVRGKHILFIQPPAASALYHRVASQSLYMHPLATFATIPQTYDSFAAGG
;
A
#
# COMPACT_ATOMS: atom_id res chain seq x y z
N ASP A 1 -12.55 15.09 -49.70
CA ASP A 1 -13.34 16.32 -49.62
C ASP A 1 -13.34 17.08 -50.94
N ASP A 2 -14.54 17.37 -51.47
CA ASP A 2 -14.74 18.27 -52.61
C ASP A 2 -14.85 19.71 -52.08
N ASN A 3 -13.92 20.57 -52.45
CA ASN A 3 -13.83 21.97 -52.01
C ASN A 3 -14.97 22.88 -52.51
N ARG A 4 -15.99 22.32 -53.18
CA ARG A 4 -17.17 23.04 -53.71
C ARG A 4 -18.46 22.73 -52.95
N LEU A 5 -18.46 21.79 -52.01
CA LEU A 5 -19.66 21.32 -51.31
C LEU A 5 -19.66 21.80 -49.86
N TYR A 6 -20.16 23.01 -49.62
CA TYR A 6 -20.40 23.51 -48.27
C TYR A 6 -21.75 23.00 -47.73
N ASP A 7 -21.81 22.71 -46.43
CA ASP A 7 -23.03 22.53 -45.64
C ASP A 7 -23.99 21.37 -46.00
N GLN A 8 -23.55 20.37 -46.80
CA GLN A 8 -24.45 19.30 -47.27
C GLN A 8 -25.05 18.40 -46.16
N ASN A 9 -24.38 18.25 -45.02
CA ASN A 9 -24.84 17.43 -43.89
C ASN A 9 -25.27 18.26 -42.67
N VAL A 10 -25.35 19.59 -42.78
CA VAL A 10 -25.64 20.47 -41.64
C VAL A 10 -26.98 20.15 -41.00
N GLN A 11 -28.03 19.94 -41.81
CA GLN A 11 -29.35 19.60 -41.28
C GLN A 11 -29.33 18.29 -40.49
N GLU A 12 -28.68 17.25 -41.03
CA GLU A 12 -28.51 15.96 -40.37
C GLU A 12 -27.77 16.10 -39.03
N ARG A 13 -26.61 16.79 -39.04
CA ARG A 13 -25.79 17.01 -37.85
C ARG A 13 -26.49 17.84 -36.78
N VAL A 14 -27.25 18.86 -37.17
CA VAL A 14 -28.06 19.67 -36.26
C VAL A 14 -29.16 18.83 -35.62
N GLN A 15 -29.88 18.01 -36.39
CA GLN A 15 -30.93 17.15 -35.83
C GLN A 15 -30.35 16.08 -34.89
N ALA A 16 -29.22 15.47 -35.25
CA ALA A 16 -28.52 14.53 -34.39
C ALA A 16 -28.08 15.19 -33.06
N PHE A 17 -27.51 16.40 -33.11
CA PHE A 17 -27.12 17.13 -31.92
C PHE A 17 -28.31 17.50 -31.03
N LEU A 18 -29.40 18.01 -31.61
CA LEU A 18 -30.61 18.35 -30.87
C LEU A 18 -31.21 17.11 -30.18
N GLN A 19 -31.12 15.94 -30.82
CA GLN A 19 -31.55 14.69 -30.23
C GLN A 19 -30.65 14.30 -29.04
N ALA A 20 -29.33 14.29 -29.23
CA ALA A 20 -28.37 14.01 -28.17
C ALA A 20 -28.54 14.96 -26.97
N ALA A 21 -28.76 16.25 -27.21
CA ALA A 21 -29.01 17.24 -26.16
C ALA A 21 -30.29 16.97 -25.38
N ARG A 22 -31.35 16.50 -26.05
CA ARG A 22 -32.60 16.10 -25.36
C ARG A 22 -32.41 14.85 -24.53
N ASP A 23 -31.73 13.85 -25.07
CA ASP A 23 -31.48 12.59 -24.38
C ASP A 23 -30.60 12.80 -23.14
N GLU A 24 -29.56 13.62 -23.26
CA GLU A 24 -28.71 13.98 -22.15
C GLU A 24 -29.47 14.81 -21.10
N ALA A 25 -30.24 15.82 -21.51
CA ALA A 25 -31.00 16.67 -20.59
C ALA A 25 -31.99 15.91 -19.70
N ALA A 26 -32.45 14.72 -20.09
CA ALA A 26 -33.30 13.87 -19.26
C ALA A 26 -32.61 13.42 -17.95
N GLY A 27 -31.27 13.39 -17.91
CA GLY A 27 -30.47 13.07 -16.73
C GLY A 27 -30.21 14.27 -15.79
N TYR A 28 -30.55 15.49 -16.19
CA TYR A 28 -30.20 16.71 -15.47
C TYR A 28 -31.41 17.37 -14.81
N ALA A 29 -31.17 18.07 -13.70
CA ALA A 29 -32.22 18.70 -12.91
C ALA A 29 -32.56 20.15 -13.33
N THR A 30 -31.83 20.71 -14.28
CA THR A 30 -32.00 22.09 -14.76
C THR A 30 -32.00 22.15 -16.29
N ASN A 31 -32.26 23.32 -16.86
CA ASN A 31 -32.13 23.60 -18.29
C ASN A 31 -30.68 23.92 -18.72
N HIS A 32 -29.70 23.71 -17.84
CA HIS A 32 -28.29 23.74 -18.15
C HIS A 32 -27.75 22.31 -18.13
N ILE A 33 -27.10 21.91 -19.23
CA ILE A 33 -26.36 20.64 -19.36
C ILE A 33 -24.90 20.93 -19.71
N ILE A 34 -24.02 19.98 -19.43
CA ILE A 34 -22.61 20.05 -19.81
C ILE A 34 -22.30 18.93 -20.82
N MET A 35 -21.91 19.32 -22.04
CA MET A 35 -21.44 18.38 -23.06
C MET A 35 -19.92 18.46 -23.14
N THR A 36 -19.25 17.39 -22.74
CA THR A 36 -17.78 17.30 -22.79
C THR A 36 -17.32 16.94 -24.20
N PHE A 37 -16.90 17.96 -24.97
CA PHE A 37 -16.40 17.75 -26.32
C PHE A 37 -14.89 17.48 -26.30
N GLY A 38 -14.52 16.22 -26.18
CA GLY A 38 -13.14 15.75 -26.08
C GLY A 38 -13.11 14.27 -25.70
N ASP A 39 -11.92 13.69 -25.80
CA ASP A 39 -11.61 12.30 -25.42
C ASP A 39 -10.10 12.21 -25.17
N ASP A 40 -9.61 11.02 -24.85
CA ASP A 40 -8.18 10.76 -24.62
C ASP A 40 -7.30 11.31 -25.76
N PHE A 41 -6.36 12.18 -25.38
CA PHE A 41 -5.38 12.82 -26.28
C PHE A 41 -5.98 13.55 -27.50
N ASN A 42 -7.26 13.94 -27.46
CA ASN A 42 -7.83 14.83 -28.47
C ASN A 42 -7.21 16.24 -28.42
N PHE A 43 -7.55 17.06 -29.43
CA PHE A 43 -7.05 18.44 -29.63
C PHE A 43 -5.57 18.59 -30.02
N GLU A 44 -4.87 17.52 -30.42
CA GLU A 44 -3.56 17.65 -31.10
C GLU A 44 -3.65 18.57 -32.32
N ASN A 45 -4.74 18.48 -33.09
CA ASN A 45 -5.14 19.45 -34.10
C ASN A 45 -6.38 20.24 -33.67
N ALA A 46 -6.22 21.14 -32.70
CA ALA A 46 -7.32 21.91 -32.14
C ALA A 46 -8.16 22.69 -33.17
N ASP A 47 -7.54 23.19 -34.24
CA ASP A 47 -8.24 23.97 -35.28
C ASP A 47 -9.36 23.18 -35.96
N GLU A 48 -9.17 21.89 -36.20
CA GLU A 48 -10.19 21.01 -36.78
C GLU A 48 -11.40 20.84 -35.85
N TYR A 49 -11.15 20.68 -34.56
CA TYR A 49 -12.20 20.55 -33.54
C TYR A 49 -13.00 21.84 -33.41
N PHE A 50 -12.31 22.98 -33.26
CA PHE A 50 -12.96 24.28 -33.09
C PHE A 50 -13.74 24.72 -34.34
N LYS A 51 -13.22 24.47 -35.56
CA LYS A 51 -13.95 24.76 -36.81
C LYS A 51 -15.29 24.04 -36.90
N ASN A 52 -15.35 22.78 -36.46
CA ASN A 52 -16.59 22.00 -36.49
C ASN A 52 -17.56 22.42 -35.38
N LEU A 53 -17.05 22.71 -34.18
CA LEU A 53 -17.85 23.25 -33.08
C LEU A 53 -18.45 24.62 -33.40
N ASP A 54 -17.70 25.52 -34.04
CA ASP A 54 -18.21 26.83 -34.48
C ASP A 54 -19.40 26.68 -35.43
N LYS A 55 -19.28 25.79 -36.43
CA LYS A 55 -20.38 25.48 -37.36
C LYS A 55 -21.58 24.89 -36.62
N LEU A 56 -21.33 23.95 -35.71
CA LEU A 56 -22.38 23.29 -34.94
C LEU A 56 -23.14 24.30 -34.06
N ILE A 57 -22.43 25.12 -33.29
CA ILE A 57 -22.99 26.20 -32.46
C ILE A 57 -23.83 27.14 -33.31
N LYS A 58 -23.26 27.63 -34.43
CA LYS A 58 -23.95 28.54 -35.35
C LYS A 58 -25.26 27.94 -35.86
N TYR A 59 -25.22 26.73 -36.42
CA TYR A 59 -26.37 26.14 -37.10
C TYR A 59 -27.42 25.56 -36.13
N VAL A 60 -27.02 25.06 -34.96
CA VAL A 60 -27.96 24.64 -33.91
C VAL A 60 -28.70 25.85 -33.33
N ASN A 61 -27.99 26.93 -32.99
CA ASN A 61 -28.63 28.14 -32.46
C ASN A 61 -29.55 28.80 -33.49
N ALA A 62 -29.22 28.75 -34.78
CA ALA A 62 -30.11 29.25 -35.84
C ALA A 62 -31.49 28.56 -35.87
N GLN A 63 -31.61 27.32 -35.35
CA GLN A 63 -32.91 26.63 -35.25
C GLN A 63 -33.84 27.25 -34.20
N GLN A 64 -33.38 28.20 -33.37
CA GLN A 64 -34.26 28.98 -32.50
C GLN A 64 -35.31 29.75 -33.31
N ALA A 65 -34.95 30.22 -34.51
CA ALA A 65 -35.91 30.82 -35.45
C ALA A 65 -37.00 29.84 -35.92
N ASN A 66 -36.74 28.54 -35.82
CA ASN A 66 -37.66 27.45 -36.17
C ASN A 66 -38.27 26.78 -34.91
N GLY A 67 -38.23 27.45 -33.75
CA GLY A 67 -38.89 26.99 -32.51
C GLY A 67 -38.04 26.06 -31.63
N SER A 68 -36.74 25.89 -31.90
CA SER A 68 -35.85 25.19 -30.97
C SER A 68 -35.62 26.00 -29.69
N ASN A 69 -35.71 25.35 -28.53
CA ASN A 69 -35.39 25.95 -27.22
C ASN A 69 -33.94 25.68 -26.78
N VAL A 70 -33.10 25.14 -27.67
CA VAL A 70 -31.70 24.82 -27.37
C VAL A 70 -30.81 26.02 -27.68
N ASN A 71 -29.89 26.34 -26.77
CA ASN A 71 -28.84 27.32 -26.96
C ASN A 71 -27.50 26.70 -26.61
N VAL A 72 -26.57 26.69 -27.55
CA VAL A 72 -25.25 26.07 -27.45
C VAL A 72 -24.19 27.16 -27.49
N PHE A 73 -23.16 27.03 -26.66
CA PHE A 73 -22.03 27.96 -26.62
C PHE A 73 -20.83 27.29 -25.97
N TYR A 74 -19.62 27.78 -26.25
CA TYR A 74 -18.43 27.37 -25.51
C TYR A 74 -18.55 27.72 -24.04
N SER A 75 -18.20 26.78 -23.18
CA SER A 75 -18.28 26.96 -21.73
C SER A 75 -17.13 26.21 -21.05
N THR A 76 -17.08 26.35 -19.74
CA THR A 76 -16.16 25.64 -18.86
C THR A 76 -16.95 25.00 -17.72
N PRO A 77 -16.38 23.99 -17.02
CA PRO A 77 -17.04 23.43 -15.84
C PRO A 77 -17.39 24.48 -14.78
N SER A 78 -16.58 25.53 -14.61
CA SER A 78 -16.86 26.62 -13.66
C SER A 78 -18.06 27.49 -14.08
N CYS A 79 -18.17 27.82 -15.37
CA CYS A 79 -19.34 28.55 -15.90
C CYS A 79 -20.62 27.73 -15.79
N TYR A 80 -20.54 26.41 -16.01
CA TYR A 80 -21.66 25.50 -15.82
C TYR A 80 -22.12 25.46 -14.35
N LEU A 81 -21.19 25.26 -13.40
CA LEU A 81 -21.51 25.26 -11.97
C LEU A 81 -22.09 26.60 -11.50
N TYR A 82 -21.60 27.72 -12.05
CA TYR A 82 -22.17 29.04 -11.79
C TYR A 82 -23.64 29.15 -12.23
N ALA A 83 -23.97 28.63 -13.42
CA ALA A 83 -25.35 28.61 -13.90
C ALA A 83 -26.24 27.72 -13.01
N LEU A 84 -25.75 26.56 -12.58
CA LEU A 84 -26.46 25.69 -11.64
C LEU A 84 -26.70 26.36 -10.28
N ASN A 85 -25.72 27.09 -9.75
CA ASN A 85 -25.88 27.83 -8.50
C ASN A 85 -26.93 28.95 -8.62
N LYS A 86 -26.95 29.66 -9.76
CA LYS A 86 -27.96 30.69 -10.07
C LYS A 86 -29.37 30.16 -10.27
N ALA A 87 -29.52 28.87 -10.59
CA ALA A 87 -30.83 28.25 -10.75
C ALA A 87 -31.61 28.13 -9.42
N ASP A 88 -31.01 28.51 -8.29
CA ASP A 88 -31.62 28.57 -6.95
C ASP A 88 -32.45 27.32 -6.60
N ARG A 89 -31.86 26.15 -6.89
CA ARG A 89 -32.49 24.84 -6.75
C ARG A 89 -31.98 24.11 -5.51
N SER A 90 -32.86 23.37 -4.85
CA SER A 90 -32.47 22.39 -3.83
C SER A 90 -31.95 21.09 -4.45
N TRP A 91 -30.81 20.60 -3.97
CA TRP A 91 -30.15 19.38 -4.43
C TRP A 91 -30.26 18.26 -3.40
N LYS A 92 -30.25 17.00 -3.86
CA LYS A 92 -30.21 15.84 -2.96
C LYS A 92 -28.80 15.69 -2.38
N SER A 93 -28.71 15.38 -1.09
CA SER A 93 -27.43 15.04 -0.45
C SER A 93 -26.99 13.61 -0.81
N LYS A 94 -25.67 13.42 -0.95
CA LYS A 94 -24.98 12.15 -1.17
C LYS A 94 -23.82 12.13 -0.18
N THR A 95 -23.75 11.11 0.69
CA THR A 95 -22.80 11.08 1.81
C THR A 95 -21.86 9.88 1.84
N ASP A 96 -22.20 8.80 1.13
CA ASP A 96 -21.31 7.65 0.88
C ASP A 96 -20.46 7.88 -0.39
N ASP A 97 -19.58 6.92 -0.70
CA ASP A 97 -18.69 6.98 -1.87
C ASP A 97 -19.28 6.36 -3.14
N PHE A 98 -18.46 6.21 -4.18
CA PHE A 98 -18.82 5.63 -5.48
C PHE A 98 -18.11 4.29 -5.73
N PHE A 99 -17.76 3.57 -4.67
CA PHE A 99 -17.11 2.26 -4.78
C PHE A 99 -18.05 1.08 -4.47
N PRO A 100 -17.73 -0.12 -5.01
CA PRO A 100 -16.86 -0.34 -6.16
C PRO A 100 -17.53 0.08 -7.48
N TYR A 101 -16.72 0.49 -8.45
CA TYR A 101 -17.18 0.78 -9.81
C TYR A 101 -17.36 -0.51 -10.63
N ALA A 102 -18.44 -0.56 -11.40
CA ALA A 102 -18.66 -1.58 -12.41
C ALA A 102 -19.36 -0.96 -13.62
N HIS A 103 -18.86 -1.31 -14.80
CA HIS A 103 -19.41 -0.84 -16.08
C HIS A 103 -20.40 -1.84 -16.71
N HIS A 104 -20.40 -3.08 -16.23
CA HIS A 104 -21.39 -4.13 -16.54
C HIS A 104 -21.38 -5.20 -15.43
N PRO A 105 -22.33 -6.17 -15.41
CA PRO A 105 -22.49 -7.09 -14.27
C PRO A 105 -21.25 -7.92 -13.88
N HIS A 106 -20.45 -8.36 -14.86
CA HIS A 106 -19.20 -9.11 -14.66
C HIS A 106 -17.91 -8.26 -14.68
N GLY A 107 -18.04 -6.93 -14.63
CA GLY A 107 -16.96 -5.98 -14.91
C GLY A 107 -16.71 -5.05 -13.73
N PHE A 108 -16.47 -5.61 -12.55
CA PHE A 108 -16.10 -4.87 -11.33
C PHE A 108 -14.62 -4.50 -11.32
N TRP A 109 -14.34 -3.21 -11.22
CA TRP A 109 -12.99 -2.63 -11.23
C TRP A 109 -12.42 -2.64 -9.81
N THR A 110 -12.24 -3.83 -9.26
CA THR A 110 -11.73 -4.03 -7.90
C THR A 110 -10.40 -4.76 -7.86
N GLY A 111 -9.88 -5.18 -9.02
CA GLY A 111 -8.57 -5.80 -9.15
C GLY A 111 -7.43 -4.79 -8.97
N TYR A 112 -7.58 -3.57 -9.49
CA TYR A 112 -6.55 -2.52 -9.37
C TYR A 112 -6.32 -2.04 -7.94
N PHE A 113 -7.21 -2.38 -7.00
CA PHE A 113 -6.95 -2.16 -5.58
C PHE A 113 -5.69 -2.93 -5.10
N SER A 114 -5.29 -3.99 -5.81
CA SER A 114 -4.13 -4.84 -5.47
C SER A 114 -3.13 -5.07 -6.61
N SER A 115 -3.42 -4.65 -7.84
CA SER A 115 -2.49 -4.77 -8.98
C SER A 115 -1.16 -4.05 -8.69
N ARG A 116 -0.02 -4.63 -9.10
CA ARG A 116 1.32 -4.07 -8.85
C ARG A 116 1.60 -3.77 -7.38
N ALA A 117 1.36 -4.76 -6.52
CA ALA A 117 1.50 -4.62 -5.07
C ALA A 117 2.89 -4.13 -4.60
N ALA A 118 3.95 -4.41 -5.37
CA ALA A 118 5.29 -3.88 -5.09
C ALA A 118 5.36 -2.36 -5.31
N LEU A 119 4.84 -1.85 -6.45
CA LEU A 119 4.82 -0.43 -6.77
C LEU A 119 3.99 0.38 -5.74
N LYS A 120 2.83 -0.14 -5.34
CA LYS A 120 1.99 0.46 -4.28
C LYS A 120 2.74 0.63 -2.96
N ARG A 121 3.61 -0.32 -2.58
CA ARG A 121 4.47 -0.16 -1.39
C ARG A 121 5.59 0.83 -1.61
N TYR A 122 6.16 0.84 -2.81
CA TYR A 122 7.25 1.73 -3.13
C TYR A 122 6.81 3.19 -3.10
N GLU A 123 5.59 3.48 -3.59
CA GLU A 123 4.91 4.78 -3.43
C GLU A 123 4.82 5.18 -1.95
N ARG A 124 4.31 4.30 -1.07
CA ARG A 124 4.18 4.59 0.36
C ARG A 124 5.53 4.86 1.03
N HIS A 125 6.54 4.08 0.65
CA HIS A 125 7.91 4.23 1.15
C HIS A 125 8.54 5.55 0.71
N ALA A 126 8.42 5.88 -0.57
CA ALA A 126 8.91 7.11 -1.16
C ALA A 126 8.21 8.35 -0.55
N ASN A 127 6.91 8.26 -0.25
CA ASN A 127 6.21 9.31 0.48
C ASN A 127 6.79 9.55 1.87
N ASN A 128 7.06 8.49 2.66
CA ASN A 128 7.68 8.66 3.98
C ASN A 128 9.04 9.38 3.87
N ILE A 129 9.89 8.94 2.94
CA ILE A 129 11.19 9.60 2.66
C ILE A 129 10.99 11.07 2.26
N LEU A 130 10.00 11.37 1.42
CA LEU A 130 9.69 12.73 1.02
C LEU A 130 9.29 13.61 2.23
N GLN A 131 8.43 13.11 3.13
CA GLN A 131 8.05 13.86 4.32
C GLN A 131 9.23 14.07 5.27
N VAL A 132 10.03 13.04 5.53
CA VAL A 132 11.23 13.15 6.38
C VAL A 132 12.24 14.14 5.79
N THR A 133 12.48 14.08 4.48
CA THR A 133 13.38 15.02 3.79
C THR A 133 12.85 16.46 3.89
N ARG A 134 11.53 16.68 3.79
CA ARG A 134 10.91 18.00 4.00
C ARG A 134 11.11 18.50 5.43
N HIS A 135 10.94 17.62 6.43
CA HIS A 135 11.20 17.97 7.83
C HIS A 135 12.66 18.38 8.01
N LEU A 136 13.61 17.53 7.61
CA LEU A 136 15.05 17.80 7.72
C LEU A 136 15.45 19.09 7.00
N ASN A 137 14.96 19.32 5.78
CA ASN A 137 15.20 20.57 5.04
C ASN A 137 14.68 21.80 5.80
N ALA A 138 13.51 21.70 6.45
CA ALA A 138 12.95 22.79 7.24
C ALA A 138 13.74 23.02 8.54
N PHE A 139 14.04 21.96 9.31
CA PHE A 139 14.78 22.06 10.58
C PHE A 139 16.22 22.56 10.38
N ALA A 140 16.91 22.07 9.35
CA ALA A 140 18.29 22.47 9.05
C ALA A 140 18.39 23.74 8.19
N ASN A 141 17.26 24.29 7.73
CA ASN A 141 17.19 25.43 6.83
C ASN A 141 18.21 25.33 5.67
N THR A 142 18.20 24.21 4.94
CA THR A 142 19.18 23.95 3.87
C THR A 142 18.91 24.77 2.59
N ASN A 143 17.75 25.44 2.51
CA ASN A 143 17.28 26.16 1.31
C ASN A 143 17.23 25.29 0.04
N ALA A 144 17.18 23.96 0.20
CA ALA A 144 17.27 23.00 -0.89
C ALA A 144 15.92 22.75 -1.60
N ARG A 145 15.07 23.78 -1.73
CA ARG A 145 13.71 23.66 -2.30
C ARG A 145 13.72 23.04 -3.69
N ASN A 146 14.67 23.45 -4.54
CA ASN A 146 14.74 22.95 -5.91
C ASN A 146 15.19 21.48 -5.95
N SER A 147 16.03 21.05 -5.01
CA SER A 147 16.51 19.68 -4.91
C SER A 147 15.43 18.70 -4.44
N LEU A 148 14.32 19.19 -3.85
CA LEU A 148 13.15 18.38 -3.48
C LEU A 148 12.20 18.10 -4.66
N PHE A 149 12.34 18.82 -5.78
CA PHE A 149 11.43 18.67 -6.92
C PHE A 149 11.45 17.27 -7.52
N PRO A 150 12.59 16.59 -7.75
CA PRO A 150 12.60 15.26 -8.35
C PRO A 150 11.70 14.26 -7.62
N LEU A 151 11.82 14.16 -6.29
CA LEU A 151 10.97 13.25 -5.51
C LEU A 151 9.52 13.75 -5.40
N SER A 152 9.30 15.06 -5.27
CA SER A 152 7.93 15.60 -5.19
C SER A 152 7.16 15.41 -6.50
N GLU A 153 7.83 15.57 -7.64
CA GLU A 153 7.28 15.35 -8.98
C GLU A 153 7.03 13.87 -9.24
N ALA A 154 8.01 13.01 -8.95
CA ALA A 154 7.85 11.56 -9.06
C ALA A 154 6.68 11.06 -8.20
N MET A 155 6.55 11.56 -6.97
CA MET A 155 5.42 11.24 -6.10
C MET A 155 4.09 11.76 -6.66
N GLY A 156 4.07 12.95 -7.27
CA GLY A 156 2.88 13.52 -7.92
C GLY A 156 2.43 12.69 -9.11
N VAL A 157 3.36 12.30 -9.99
CA VAL A 157 3.11 11.42 -11.13
C VAL A 157 2.65 10.04 -10.66
N ALA A 158 3.22 9.50 -9.59
CA ALA A 158 2.82 8.21 -9.04
C ALA A 158 1.36 8.19 -8.52
N GLN A 159 0.74 9.35 -8.25
CA GLN A 159 -0.69 9.42 -7.91
C GLN A 159 -1.61 9.40 -9.14
N HIS A 160 -1.07 9.35 -10.36
CA HIS A 160 -1.85 9.16 -11.57
C HIS A 160 -2.73 7.90 -11.46
N HIS A 161 -3.93 7.96 -12.05
CA HIS A 161 -4.92 6.88 -11.94
C HIS A 161 -4.52 5.60 -12.70
N ASP A 162 -3.44 5.63 -13.48
CA ASP A 162 -2.77 4.44 -14.05
C ASP A 162 -1.40 4.12 -13.43
N ALA A 163 -0.95 4.89 -12.43
CA ALA A 163 0.33 4.62 -11.75
C ALA A 163 0.10 3.78 -10.50
N VAL A 164 -0.27 4.40 -9.37
CA VAL A 164 -0.50 3.67 -8.10
C VAL A 164 -1.64 2.65 -8.20
N SER A 165 -2.55 2.77 -9.17
CA SER A 165 -3.56 1.76 -9.48
C SER A 165 -2.96 0.45 -10.00
N GLY A 166 -1.78 0.50 -10.64
CA GLY A 166 -1.16 -0.65 -11.28
C GLY A 166 -1.85 -1.04 -12.59
N THR A 167 -2.34 -0.06 -13.35
CA THR A 167 -3.11 -0.23 -14.59
C THR A 167 -2.43 0.35 -15.83
N GLU A 168 -1.12 0.51 -15.77
CA GLU A 168 -0.22 0.85 -16.86
C GLU A 168 0.43 -0.40 -17.48
N LYS A 169 1.09 -0.24 -18.64
CA LYS A 169 1.95 -1.27 -19.23
C LYS A 169 3.21 -1.51 -18.40
N GLN A 170 3.82 -2.68 -18.53
CA GLN A 170 4.97 -3.06 -17.70
C GLN A 170 6.16 -2.07 -17.81
N GLU A 171 6.46 -1.57 -19.00
CA GLU A 171 7.55 -0.60 -19.21
C GLU A 171 7.26 0.75 -18.53
N VAL A 172 5.98 1.15 -18.45
CA VAL A 172 5.57 2.38 -17.77
C VAL A 172 5.66 2.21 -16.24
N ALA A 173 5.32 1.02 -15.73
CA ALA A 173 5.54 0.70 -14.32
C ALA A 173 7.03 0.77 -13.94
N PHE A 174 7.92 0.36 -14.84
CA PHE A 174 9.37 0.51 -14.67
C PHE A 174 9.81 1.98 -14.69
N ASP A 175 9.26 2.81 -15.59
CA ASP A 175 9.51 4.26 -15.59
C ASP A 175 9.05 4.92 -14.26
N TYR A 176 7.86 4.59 -13.75
CA TYR A 176 7.40 5.09 -12.45
C TYR A 176 8.34 4.68 -11.31
N ALA A 177 8.75 3.40 -11.26
CA ALA A 177 9.71 2.93 -10.26
C ALA A 177 11.08 3.62 -10.39
N GLN A 178 11.56 3.83 -11.62
CA GLN A 178 12.81 4.55 -11.87
C GLN A 178 12.74 5.99 -11.37
N ARG A 179 11.67 6.73 -11.69
CA ARG A 179 11.48 8.11 -11.21
C ARG A 179 11.47 8.21 -9.68
N LEU A 180 10.79 7.28 -9.01
CA LEU A 180 10.78 7.22 -7.54
C LEU A 180 12.18 6.96 -6.99
N SER A 181 12.95 6.05 -7.62
CA SER A 181 14.33 5.75 -7.23
C SER A 181 15.26 6.95 -7.39
N GLU A 182 15.23 7.61 -8.55
CA GLU A 182 16.01 8.82 -8.82
C GLU A 182 15.63 9.96 -7.86
N GLY A 183 14.33 10.12 -7.57
CA GLY A 183 13.84 11.06 -6.58
C GLY A 183 14.37 10.78 -5.17
N ILE A 184 14.36 9.53 -4.74
CA ILE A 184 14.92 9.11 -3.43
C ILE A 184 16.41 9.40 -3.36
N GLN A 185 17.16 9.10 -4.43
CA GLN A 185 18.59 9.41 -4.50
C GLN A 185 18.86 10.93 -4.39
N ALA A 186 18.05 11.76 -5.05
CA ALA A 186 18.14 13.21 -4.89
C ALA A 186 17.83 13.66 -3.44
N ALA A 187 16.88 13.01 -2.79
CA ALA A 187 16.52 13.29 -1.40
C ALA A 187 17.64 12.94 -0.41
N GLU A 188 18.43 11.89 -0.65
CA GLU A 188 19.61 11.56 0.17
C GLU A 188 20.61 12.73 0.23
N GLY A 189 20.81 13.45 -0.87
CA GLY A 189 21.67 14.64 -0.89
C GLY A 189 21.20 15.73 0.09
N ILE A 190 19.89 15.94 0.20
CA ILE A 190 19.27 16.92 1.11
C ILE A 190 19.36 16.45 2.55
N ILE A 191 19.11 15.15 2.80
CA ILE A 191 19.27 14.51 4.11
C ILE A 191 20.71 14.73 4.60
N ASN A 192 21.71 14.51 3.75
CA ASN A 192 23.12 14.74 4.09
C ASN A 192 23.42 16.22 4.39
N GLN A 193 22.91 17.15 3.59
CA GLN A 193 23.05 18.59 3.87
C GLN A 193 22.41 18.99 5.21
N ALA A 194 21.27 18.38 5.55
CA ALA A 194 20.60 18.64 6.82
C ALA A 194 21.41 18.09 7.99
N TYR A 195 21.84 16.82 7.92
CA TYR A 195 22.65 16.23 8.98
C TYR A 195 24.02 16.89 9.12
N ALA A 196 24.61 17.43 8.06
CA ALA A 196 25.86 18.19 8.15
C ALA A 196 25.72 19.46 9.02
N LYS A 197 24.50 19.95 9.23
CA LYS A 197 24.19 21.06 10.14
C LYS A 197 23.65 20.61 11.50
N LEU A 198 22.95 19.47 11.55
CA LEU A 198 22.21 19.02 12.73
C LEU A 198 22.98 18.05 13.62
N LEU A 199 23.91 17.26 13.07
CA LEU A 199 24.70 16.29 13.85
C LEU A 199 25.88 16.93 14.60
N PRO A 200 26.67 17.86 14.01
CA PRO A 200 27.79 18.47 14.74
C PRO A 200 27.33 19.21 16.00
N LYS A 201 27.98 18.96 17.14
CA LYS A 201 27.74 19.72 18.39
C LYS A 201 28.34 21.12 18.35
N ASP A 202 29.48 21.28 17.68
CA ASP A 202 30.15 22.56 17.54
C ASP A 202 30.96 22.66 16.24
N SER A 203 31.64 23.80 16.04
CA SER A 203 32.42 24.06 14.82
C SER A 203 33.73 23.27 14.70
N GLN A 204 34.16 22.59 15.78
CA GLN A 204 35.37 21.76 15.83
C GLN A 204 35.06 20.27 15.61
N SER A 205 33.78 19.90 15.60
CA SER A 205 33.31 18.57 15.21
C SER A 205 33.94 18.11 13.88
N PRO A 206 34.42 16.86 13.78
CA PRO A 206 34.92 16.31 12.53
C PRO A 206 33.81 16.28 11.46
N PRO A 207 34.17 16.34 10.17
CA PRO A 207 33.20 16.20 9.10
C PRO A 207 32.39 14.91 9.25
N ILE A 208 31.06 15.04 9.20
CA ILE A 208 30.18 13.88 9.27
C ILE A 208 30.40 12.97 8.05
N GLN A 209 30.28 11.67 8.26
CA GLN A 209 30.32 10.69 7.17
C GLN A 209 29.00 10.73 6.39
N PHE A 210 29.08 10.37 5.10
CA PHE A 210 27.92 10.33 4.23
C PHE A 210 26.87 9.34 4.76
N GLN A 211 25.65 9.84 4.92
CA GLN A 211 24.48 9.10 5.38
C GLN A 211 23.75 8.53 4.15
N PHE A 212 23.66 7.21 4.04
CA PHE A 212 22.96 6.52 2.94
C PHE A 212 21.73 5.76 3.46
N LEU A 213 20.76 5.53 2.58
CA LEU A 213 19.57 4.73 2.88
C LEU A 213 19.76 3.29 2.42
N CYS A 214 19.30 2.33 3.22
CA CYS A 214 19.21 0.93 2.82
C CYS A 214 17.83 0.59 2.29
N GLN A 215 17.62 0.80 0.98
CA GLN A 215 16.34 0.59 0.29
C GLN A 215 15.92 -0.89 0.19
N LEU A 216 16.83 -1.83 0.42
CA LEU A 216 16.59 -3.28 0.37
C LEU A 216 16.50 -3.93 1.75
N SER A 217 16.23 -3.13 2.79
CA SER A 217 16.08 -3.63 4.18
C SER A 217 14.92 -4.61 4.33
N ASN A 218 13.88 -4.51 3.50
CA ASN A 218 12.75 -5.44 3.47
C ASN A 218 13.15 -6.87 3.06
N ILE A 219 14.27 -7.07 2.36
CA ILE A 219 14.83 -8.40 2.06
C ILE A 219 16.05 -8.70 2.93
N SER A 220 16.15 -8.01 4.07
CA SER A 220 17.28 -8.11 5.01
C SER A 220 18.64 -7.92 4.30
N GLN A 221 18.74 -6.89 3.45
CA GLN A 221 19.94 -6.52 2.71
C GLN A 221 20.27 -5.03 2.90
N CYS A 222 21.49 -4.76 3.37
CA CYS A 222 22.02 -3.41 3.53
C CYS A 222 23.54 -3.44 3.25
N LEU A 223 23.91 -3.48 1.96
CA LEU A 223 25.28 -3.77 1.53
C LEU A 223 26.32 -2.77 2.06
N GLY A 224 25.93 -1.52 2.34
CA GLY A 224 26.83 -0.51 2.86
C GLY A 224 27.37 -0.79 4.27
N ILE A 225 26.67 -1.62 5.08
CA ILE A 225 27.12 -2.03 6.42
C ILE A 225 27.58 -3.50 6.48
N ASP A 226 27.42 -4.27 5.40
CA ASP A 226 27.74 -5.70 5.39
C ASP A 226 29.25 -5.92 5.64
N GLY A 227 29.58 -6.44 6.83
CA GLY A 227 30.96 -6.77 7.22
C GLY A 227 31.81 -5.59 7.68
N GLN A 228 31.23 -4.41 7.88
CA GLN A 228 31.94 -3.24 8.39
C GLN A 228 32.36 -3.43 9.85
N GLU A 229 33.55 -2.96 10.23
CA GLU A 229 34.01 -3.01 11.62
C GLU A 229 33.17 -2.11 12.53
N ARG A 230 32.79 -0.93 12.01
CA ARG A 230 31.99 0.07 12.73
C ARG A 230 31.07 0.83 11.77
N PHE A 231 29.88 1.14 12.26
CA PHE A 231 28.92 1.98 11.54
C PHE A 231 27.94 2.63 12.52
N THR A 232 27.20 3.63 12.05
CA THR A 232 26.12 4.27 12.82
C THR A 232 24.80 4.14 12.08
N ILE A 233 23.71 4.09 12.85
CA ILE A 233 22.35 4.26 12.35
C ILE A 233 21.75 5.50 12.98
N THR A 234 21.37 6.47 12.16
CA THR A 234 20.60 7.63 12.61
C THR A 234 19.12 7.39 12.27
N LEU A 235 18.28 7.39 13.30
CA LEU A 235 16.85 7.14 13.18
C LEU A 235 16.08 8.44 13.38
N TRP A 236 15.44 8.94 12.32
CA TRP A 236 14.57 10.12 12.40
C TRP A 236 13.12 9.71 12.63
N ASN A 237 12.48 10.21 13.68
CA ASN A 237 11.06 10.06 13.95
C ASN A 237 10.26 11.23 13.35
N PRO A 238 9.45 11.01 12.31
CA PRO A 238 8.62 12.06 11.71
C PRO A 238 7.31 12.35 12.48
N LEU A 239 7.00 11.61 13.54
CA LEU A 239 5.79 11.84 14.32
C LEU A 239 5.99 12.93 15.38
N ILE A 240 4.89 13.60 15.74
CA ILE A 240 4.85 14.68 16.73
C ILE A 240 4.86 14.21 18.19
N HIS A 241 5.05 12.91 18.42
CA HIS A 241 5.15 12.29 19.74
C HIS A 241 6.36 11.36 19.78
N GLN A 242 6.83 11.08 20.98
CA GLN A 242 7.91 10.12 21.20
C GLN A 242 7.48 8.73 20.72
N VAL A 243 8.38 8.05 20.02
CA VAL A 243 8.15 6.69 19.50
C VAL A 243 9.18 5.75 20.09
N THR A 244 8.72 4.64 20.66
CA THR A 244 9.57 3.53 21.05
C THR A 244 9.27 2.34 20.14
N GLN A 245 10.27 1.82 19.45
CA GLN A 245 10.11 0.70 18.53
C GLN A 245 11.33 -0.21 18.50
N HIS A 246 11.12 -1.47 18.13
CA HIS A 246 12.20 -2.42 17.90
C HIS A 246 12.73 -2.29 16.47
N ILE A 247 14.05 -2.15 16.33
CA ILE A 247 14.73 -1.97 15.06
C ILE A 247 15.42 -3.28 14.69
N ARG A 248 15.20 -3.76 13.46
CA ARG A 248 15.87 -4.94 12.90
C ARG A 248 16.97 -4.49 11.95
N VAL A 249 18.21 -4.94 12.20
CA VAL A 249 19.37 -4.60 11.36
C VAL A 249 20.03 -5.89 10.86
N PRO A 250 20.07 -6.14 9.54
CA PRO A 250 20.77 -7.30 9.00
C PRO A 250 22.29 -7.15 9.24
N VAL A 251 22.91 -8.15 9.85
CA VAL A 251 24.35 -8.14 10.16
C VAL A 251 25.05 -9.47 9.89
N ARG A 252 26.31 -9.41 9.43
CA ARG A 252 27.15 -10.62 9.18
C ARG A 252 27.84 -11.16 10.42
N THR A 253 27.92 -10.37 11.48
CA THR A 253 28.64 -10.66 12.72
C THR A 253 27.94 -9.96 13.88
N ASP A 254 28.36 -10.27 15.09
CA ASP A 254 27.85 -9.66 16.32
C ASP A 254 28.45 -8.27 16.51
N TYR A 255 27.62 -7.33 16.99
CA TYR A 255 28.02 -5.96 17.30
C TYR A 255 27.62 -5.61 18.73
N THR A 256 28.45 -4.80 19.37
CA THR A 256 28.04 -4.00 20.54
C THR A 256 27.33 -2.75 20.02
N VAL A 257 26.11 -2.52 20.49
CA VAL A 257 25.31 -1.36 20.09
C VAL A 257 25.26 -0.38 21.25
N ARG A 258 25.59 0.88 20.99
CA ARG A 258 25.52 1.98 21.96
C ARG A 258 24.49 3.01 21.54
N ASP A 259 23.82 3.58 22.54
CA ASP A 259 22.90 4.69 22.34
C ASP A 259 23.64 6.05 22.26
N PRO A 260 22.92 7.16 22.05
CA PRO A 260 23.54 8.49 22.00
C PRO A 260 24.26 8.92 23.29
N THR A 261 23.92 8.33 24.44
CA THR A 261 24.56 8.64 25.73
C THR A 261 25.81 7.80 25.99
N GLY A 262 26.02 6.74 25.20
CA GLY A 262 27.15 5.83 25.27
C GLY A 262 26.88 4.56 26.04
N GLU A 263 25.67 4.42 26.56
CA GLU A 263 25.22 3.20 27.21
C GLU A 263 25.10 2.06 26.18
N THR A 264 25.60 0.89 26.56
CA THR A 264 25.44 -0.32 25.75
C THR A 264 24.00 -0.79 25.85
N LEU A 265 23.33 -0.91 24.71
CA LEU A 265 21.98 -1.41 24.62
C LEU A 265 21.96 -2.94 24.68
N PHE A 266 20.88 -3.47 25.25
CA PHE A 266 20.54 -4.86 25.09
C PHE A 266 20.20 -5.14 23.62
N THR A 267 20.79 -6.20 23.08
CA THR A 267 20.62 -6.62 21.69
C THR A 267 20.45 -8.11 21.61
N GLU A 268 19.59 -8.58 20.72
CA GLU A 268 19.45 -10.00 20.42
C GLU A 268 19.70 -10.30 18.95
N LEU A 269 20.31 -11.46 18.71
CA LEU A 269 20.59 -11.98 17.38
C LEU A 269 19.54 -13.01 17.01
N VAL A 270 18.69 -12.70 16.04
CA VAL A 270 17.68 -13.64 15.55
C VAL A 270 18.00 -14.07 14.11
N PRO A 271 17.72 -15.32 13.72
CA PRO A 271 17.92 -15.78 12.35
C PRO A 271 16.94 -15.08 11.40
N ILE A 272 17.39 -14.84 10.16
CA ILE A 272 16.53 -14.41 9.06
C ILE A 272 15.85 -15.66 8.49
N SER A 273 14.56 -15.59 8.18
CA SER A 273 13.82 -16.73 7.64
C SER A 273 14.38 -17.19 6.29
N GLN A 274 14.28 -18.49 6.01
CA GLN A 274 14.74 -19.06 4.75
C GLN A 274 14.01 -18.45 3.54
N ALA A 275 12.72 -18.13 3.71
CA ALA A 275 11.93 -17.46 2.68
C ALA A 275 12.53 -16.11 2.27
N VAL A 276 12.97 -15.30 3.23
CA VAL A 276 13.64 -14.02 2.97
C VAL A 276 15.03 -14.23 2.35
N GLN A 277 15.79 -15.19 2.87
CA GLN A 277 17.12 -15.52 2.33
C GLN A 277 17.07 -15.97 0.86
N ASN A 278 15.98 -16.61 0.45
CA ASN A 278 15.77 -17.15 -0.90
C ASN A 278 15.08 -16.20 -1.87
N ILE A 279 14.77 -14.95 -1.48
CA ILE A 279 14.12 -14.00 -2.40
C ILE A 279 15.02 -13.76 -3.62
N PRO A 280 14.53 -13.96 -4.87
CA PRO A 280 15.29 -13.68 -6.07
C PRO A 280 15.83 -12.25 -6.09
N GLY A 281 17.09 -12.08 -6.50
CA GLY A 281 17.78 -10.79 -6.52
C GLY A 281 18.45 -10.38 -5.20
N ARG A 282 18.20 -11.09 -4.10
CA ARG A 282 18.96 -10.91 -2.86
C ARG A 282 20.39 -11.42 -3.04
N THR A 283 21.38 -10.56 -2.78
CA THR A 283 22.82 -10.85 -2.93
C THR A 283 23.58 -10.87 -1.60
N SER A 284 22.96 -10.42 -0.50
CA SER A 284 23.61 -10.41 0.81
C SER A 284 23.81 -11.83 1.37
N LEU A 285 24.98 -12.05 1.98
CA LEU A 285 25.32 -13.30 2.69
C LEU A 285 24.87 -13.29 4.16
N THR A 286 24.17 -12.24 4.59
CA THR A 286 23.70 -12.08 5.96
C THR A 286 22.60 -13.09 6.29
N GLN A 287 22.73 -13.80 7.42
CA GLN A 287 21.80 -14.84 7.87
C GLN A 287 21.09 -14.51 9.19
N LYS A 288 21.51 -13.43 9.85
CA LYS A 288 21.00 -12.99 11.15
C LYS A 288 20.72 -11.50 11.13
N GLN A 289 19.92 -11.05 12.08
CA GLN A 289 19.64 -9.64 12.31
C GLN A 289 19.74 -9.32 13.79
N ILE A 290 20.32 -8.17 14.11
CA ILE A 290 20.28 -7.59 15.45
C ILE A 290 18.92 -6.94 15.66
N ILE A 291 18.36 -7.15 16.84
CA ILE A 291 17.17 -6.44 17.32
C ILE A 291 17.54 -5.65 18.56
N PHE A 292 17.17 -4.37 18.56
CA PHE A 292 17.32 -3.48 19.72
C PHE A 292 16.13 -2.52 19.81
N LYS A 293 15.85 -2.03 21.03
CA LYS A 293 14.77 -1.09 21.30
C LYS A 293 15.28 0.34 21.18
N ALA A 294 14.73 1.11 20.24
CA ALA A 294 15.04 2.51 20.04
C ALA A 294 13.90 3.38 20.57
N THR A 295 14.24 4.43 21.31
CA THR A 295 13.30 5.46 21.76
C THR A 295 13.71 6.79 21.13
N LEU A 296 12.81 7.39 20.36
CA LEU A 296 13.09 8.55 19.52
C LEU A 296 12.22 9.73 19.96
N PRO A 297 12.78 10.94 20.09
CA PRO A 297 12.01 12.14 20.41
C PRO A 297 11.01 12.47 19.28
N ALA A 298 9.99 13.27 19.60
CA ALA A 298 9.07 13.82 18.61
C ALA A 298 9.81 14.70 17.60
N LEU A 299 9.55 14.52 16.29
CA LEU A 299 10.17 15.30 15.20
C LEU A 299 11.69 15.44 15.35
N GLY A 300 12.37 14.37 15.76
CA GLY A 300 13.79 14.38 16.02
C GLY A 300 14.43 13.03 15.75
N PHE A 301 15.72 12.91 16.08
CA PHE A 301 16.49 11.73 15.78
C PHE A 301 17.41 11.33 16.93
N ASN A 302 17.82 10.06 16.92
CA ASN A 302 18.91 9.53 17.72
C ASN A 302 19.87 8.75 16.83
N THR A 303 21.17 8.79 17.15
CA THR A 303 22.21 8.03 16.45
C THR A 303 22.71 6.91 17.34
N TYR A 304 22.65 5.69 16.80
CA TYR A 304 23.10 4.46 17.45
C TYR A 304 24.40 4.00 16.82
N TYR A 305 25.37 3.64 17.65
CA TYR A 305 26.71 3.25 17.23
C TYR A 305 26.89 1.75 17.31
N PHE A 306 27.41 1.14 16.24
CA PHE A 306 27.66 -0.29 16.12
C PHE A 306 29.17 -0.52 16.01
N GLU A 307 29.71 -1.38 16.86
CA GLU A 307 31.10 -1.83 16.80
C GLU A 307 31.18 -3.35 16.91
N LYS A 308 31.88 -3.96 15.97
CA LYS A 308 31.99 -5.41 15.87
C LYS A 308 32.61 -6.00 17.14
N LYS A 309 31.98 -7.04 17.68
CA LYS A 309 32.51 -7.74 18.86
C LYS A 309 33.79 -8.52 18.50
N PRO A 310 34.83 -8.50 19.36
CA PRO A 310 35.98 -9.39 19.23
C PRO A 310 35.55 -10.86 19.22
N ASP A 311 36.27 -11.71 18.47
CA ASP A 311 35.90 -13.14 18.33
C ASP A 311 35.83 -13.90 19.67
N GLN A 312 36.55 -13.44 20.69
CA GLN A 312 36.55 -14.03 22.03
C GLN A 312 35.26 -13.77 22.82
N GLU A 313 34.51 -12.70 22.50
CA GLU A 313 33.27 -12.30 23.17
C GLU A 313 32.00 -12.84 22.50
N LYS A 314 32.15 -13.59 21.39
CA LYS A 314 31.03 -14.18 20.63
C LYS A 314 30.44 -15.44 21.26
N ASN A 315 30.97 -15.89 22.41
CA ASN A 315 30.61 -17.15 23.06
C ASN A 315 29.53 -17.02 24.16
N GLU A 316 28.85 -15.88 24.27
CA GLU A 316 27.67 -15.79 25.14
C GLU A 316 26.56 -16.71 24.61
N LYS A 317 26.05 -17.60 25.47
CA LYS A 317 24.92 -18.47 25.12
C LYS A 317 23.72 -17.60 24.76
N SER A 318 23.27 -17.69 23.51
CA SER A 318 22.06 -17.03 23.05
C SER A 318 20.86 -17.38 23.94
N SER A 319 20.16 -16.36 24.43
CA SER A 319 18.86 -16.49 25.12
C SER A 319 17.76 -16.97 24.18
N VAL A 320 17.99 -16.89 22.86
CA VAL A 320 16.99 -17.19 21.83
C VAL A 320 16.75 -18.69 21.75
N LYS A 321 15.53 -19.13 22.08
CA LYS A 321 15.10 -20.52 21.90
C LYS A 321 14.39 -20.67 20.56
N ILE A 322 14.73 -21.72 19.82
CA ILE A 322 14.12 -22.05 18.54
C ILE A 322 13.56 -23.46 18.63
N THR A 323 12.27 -23.62 18.36
CA THR A 323 11.59 -24.92 18.28
C THR A 323 10.93 -25.08 16.91
N HIS A 324 10.78 -26.32 16.44
CA HIS A 324 10.27 -26.64 15.12
C HIS A 324 9.11 -27.64 15.23
N ASN A 325 7.95 -27.31 14.65
CA ASN A 325 6.74 -28.13 14.64
C ASN A 325 6.32 -28.61 16.04
N GLU A 326 6.46 -27.73 17.03
CA GLU A 326 6.02 -27.92 18.40
C GLU A 326 4.98 -26.83 18.76
N GLU A 327 4.31 -26.99 19.90
CA GLU A 327 3.38 -26.01 20.45
C GLU A 327 4.05 -24.62 20.53
N CYS A 328 3.45 -23.63 19.87
CA CYS A 328 3.96 -22.26 19.83
C CYS A 328 2.91 -21.33 20.44
N THR A 329 3.30 -20.56 21.44
CA THR A 329 2.43 -19.55 22.07
C THR A 329 3.23 -18.29 22.32
N LEU A 330 3.05 -17.23 21.53
CA LEU A 330 3.73 -15.95 21.73
C LEU A 330 3.05 -15.18 22.85
N LYS A 331 3.81 -14.59 23.77
CA LYS A 331 3.22 -13.84 24.89
C LYS A 331 4.11 -12.69 25.33
N ASN A 332 3.53 -11.51 25.49
CA ASN A 332 4.17 -10.37 26.15
C ASN A 332 3.27 -9.87 27.30
N GLN A 333 3.43 -8.62 27.72
CA GLN A 333 2.68 -8.00 28.81
C GLN A 333 1.20 -7.76 28.46
N HIS A 334 0.90 -7.52 27.18
CA HIS A 334 -0.41 -7.04 26.70
C HIS A 334 -1.20 -8.10 25.92
N LEU A 335 -0.50 -8.99 25.22
CA LEU A 335 -1.09 -9.94 24.28
C LEU A 335 -0.56 -11.37 24.47
N ARG A 336 -1.40 -12.33 24.11
CA ARG A 336 -1.04 -13.73 23.88
C ARG A 336 -1.54 -14.17 22.51
N VAL A 337 -0.71 -14.90 21.77
CA VAL A 337 -0.99 -15.44 20.43
C VAL A 337 -0.75 -16.95 20.48
N ASP A 338 -1.82 -17.71 20.33
CA ASP A 338 -1.82 -19.17 20.47
C ASP A 338 -1.91 -19.82 19.08
N PHE A 339 -1.10 -20.86 18.86
CA PHE A 339 -1.12 -21.68 17.66
C PHE A 339 -1.55 -23.11 17.99
N ASP A 340 -2.28 -23.76 17.09
CA ASP A 340 -2.61 -25.18 17.24
C ASP A 340 -1.45 -26.10 16.86
N ASP A 341 -1.65 -27.41 17.01
CA ASP A 341 -0.67 -28.45 16.74
C ASP A 341 -0.33 -28.59 15.25
N GLN A 342 -1.13 -28.01 14.35
CA GLN A 342 -0.82 -27.91 12.92
C GLN A 342 -0.16 -26.56 12.54
N GLY A 343 0.14 -25.71 13.52
CA GLY A 343 0.77 -24.40 13.33
C GLY A 343 -0.17 -23.35 12.75
N ASN A 344 -1.49 -23.54 12.87
CA ASN A 344 -2.48 -22.52 12.50
C ASN A 344 -2.59 -21.51 13.64
N LEU A 345 -2.78 -20.22 13.31
CA LEU A 345 -3.18 -19.24 14.31
C LEU A 345 -4.55 -19.62 14.86
N HIS A 346 -4.63 -19.88 16.16
CA HIS A 346 -5.84 -20.35 16.83
C HIS A 346 -6.54 -19.24 17.61
N GLN A 347 -5.79 -18.43 18.35
CA GLN A 347 -6.37 -17.38 19.19
C GLN A 347 -5.40 -16.20 19.34
N ILE A 348 -5.94 -14.99 19.41
CA ILE A 348 -5.22 -13.84 19.96
C ILE A 348 -6.03 -13.28 21.12
N VAL A 349 -5.38 -13.13 22.27
CA VAL A 349 -5.98 -12.64 23.51
C VAL A 349 -5.35 -11.31 23.89
N ASN A 350 -6.19 -10.31 24.12
CA ASN A 350 -5.81 -9.06 24.76
C ASN A 350 -5.92 -9.23 26.28
N LEU A 351 -4.75 -9.32 26.94
CA LEU A 351 -4.63 -9.59 28.37
C LEU A 351 -5.06 -8.40 29.23
N ASP A 352 -4.86 -7.17 28.74
CA ASP A 352 -5.24 -5.95 29.48
C ASP A 352 -6.76 -5.78 29.59
N ARG A 353 -7.49 -6.26 28.58
CA ARG A 353 -8.95 -6.15 28.48
C ARG A 353 -9.68 -7.46 28.79
N ASN A 354 -8.95 -8.56 28.91
CA ASN A 354 -9.49 -9.91 29.08
C ASN A 354 -10.52 -10.27 27.99
N ILE A 355 -10.22 -9.92 26.74
CA ILE A 355 -10.99 -10.30 25.54
C ILE A 355 -10.10 -11.08 24.58
N GLY A 356 -10.68 -11.89 23.70
CA GLY A 356 -9.91 -12.63 22.71
C GLY A 356 -10.74 -13.10 21.55
N VAL A 357 -10.13 -13.07 20.36
CA VAL A 357 -10.73 -13.51 19.12
C VAL A 357 -10.20 -14.90 18.78
N GLN A 358 -11.10 -15.84 18.52
CA GLN A 358 -10.75 -17.17 18.04
C GLN A 358 -10.72 -17.18 16.51
N PHE A 359 -9.71 -17.83 15.95
CA PHE A 359 -9.54 -17.99 14.52
C PHE A 359 -9.97 -19.40 14.14
N LYS A 360 -11.02 -19.48 13.33
CA LYS A 360 -11.44 -20.74 12.69
C LYS A 360 -10.42 -21.14 11.63
N SER A 361 -9.87 -20.14 10.93
CA SER A 361 -8.82 -20.32 9.94
C SER A 361 -8.04 -19.02 9.76
N GLN A 362 -6.74 -19.16 9.47
CA GLN A 362 -5.90 -18.06 9.01
C GLN A 362 -4.86 -18.63 8.03
N GLY A 363 -4.73 -18.00 6.87
CA GLY A 363 -3.74 -18.40 5.89
C GLY A 363 -3.91 -17.76 4.52
N PHE A 364 -3.06 -18.22 3.60
CA PHE A 364 -3.09 -17.81 2.20
C PHE A 364 -4.08 -18.65 1.40
N TYR A 365 -4.93 -17.97 0.64
CA TYR A 365 -5.81 -18.58 -0.34
C TYR A 365 -5.63 -17.87 -1.69
N TRP A 366 -6.22 -18.41 -2.74
CA TRP A 366 -6.21 -17.78 -4.04
C TRP A 366 -7.53 -17.99 -4.77
N TYR A 367 -7.96 -16.95 -5.47
CA TYR A 367 -8.98 -17.06 -6.48
C TYR A 367 -8.34 -17.35 -7.83
N GLN A 368 -8.92 -18.28 -8.57
CA GLN A 368 -8.62 -18.46 -9.99
C GLN A 368 -9.20 -17.28 -10.75
N GLY A 369 -8.35 -16.53 -11.47
CA GLY A 369 -8.84 -15.49 -12.38
C GLY A 369 -9.67 -16.10 -13.50
N PHE A 370 -10.84 -15.53 -13.80
CA PHE A 370 -11.68 -16.00 -14.90
C PHE A 370 -10.93 -15.84 -16.22
N ALA A 371 -10.78 -16.93 -16.97
CA ALA A 371 -10.20 -16.91 -18.31
C ALA A 371 -11.29 -16.47 -19.31
N GLY A 372 -11.01 -15.40 -20.04
CA GLY A 372 -11.97 -14.71 -20.89
C GLY A 372 -11.32 -14.21 -22.17
N ASN A 373 -12.14 -13.76 -23.11
CA ASN A 373 -11.70 -13.29 -24.42
C ASN A 373 -12.26 -11.91 -24.80
N ASN A 374 -12.93 -11.23 -23.87
CA ASN A 374 -13.51 -9.90 -24.07
C ASN A 374 -14.57 -9.79 -25.18
N SER A 375 -15.05 -10.92 -25.74
CA SER A 375 -16.01 -10.89 -26.86
C SER A 375 -17.40 -10.41 -26.45
N ARG A 376 -17.77 -10.60 -25.18
CA ARG A 376 -19.03 -10.16 -24.55
C ARG A 376 -18.81 -9.96 -23.04
N PRO A 377 -19.71 -9.26 -22.33
CA PRO A 377 -19.61 -9.08 -20.88
C PRO A 377 -19.45 -10.39 -20.08
N GLU A 378 -20.06 -11.49 -20.52
CA GLU A 378 -19.95 -12.80 -19.85
C GLU A 378 -18.56 -13.44 -20.00
N PHE A 379 -17.75 -12.97 -20.94
CA PHE A 379 -16.39 -13.43 -21.21
C PHE A 379 -15.31 -12.41 -20.78
N GLN A 380 -15.65 -11.48 -19.90
CA GLN A 380 -14.72 -10.56 -19.25
C GLN A 380 -13.69 -11.34 -18.41
N PRO A 381 -12.38 -11.34 -18.72
CA PRO A 381 -11.39 -11.96 -17.85
C PRO A 381 -11.06 -11.07 -16.64
N SER A 382 -10.46 -11.68 -15.61
CA SER A 382 -9.65 -10.91 -14.65
C SER A 382 -8.42 -10.32 -15.36
N GLY A 383 -8.08 -9.08 -15.03
CA GLY A 383 -6.90 -8.38 -15.56
C GLY A 383 -6.38 -7.32 -14.60
N ALA A 384 -5.70 -6.29 -15.11
CA ALA A 384 -5.11 -5.23 -14.28
C ALA A 384 -6.18 -4.44 -13.50
N TYR A 385 -7.32 -4.16 -14.10
CA TYR A 385 -8.45 -3.44 -13.48
C TYR A 385 -9.45 -4.39 -12.85
N ILE A 386 -9.86 -5.42 -13.59
CA ILE A 386 -10.97 -6.28 -13.24
C ILE A 386 -10.52 -7.39 -12.30
N PHE A 387 -11.28 -7.58 -11.23
CA PHE A 387 -11.26 -8.81 -10.44
C PHE A 387 -12.55 -9.57 -10.73
N ARG A 388 -12.41 -10.71 -11.41
CA ARG A 388 -13.49 -11.63 -11.70
C ARG A 388 -13.03 -13.06 -11.38
N PRO A 389 -13.26 -13.53 -10.14
CA PRO A 389 -12.89 -14.89 -9.80
C PRO A 389 -13.75 -15.89 -10.57
N LEU A 390 -13.18 -17.03 -10.96
CA LEU A 390 -13.89 -18.11 -11.64
C LEU A 390 -14.95 -18.76 -10.73
N SER A 391 -14.69 -18.78 -9.43
CA SER A 391 -15.56 -19.32 -8.38
C SER A 391 -15.56 -18.38 -7.18
N SER A 392 -16.68 -18.32 -6.45
CA SER A 392 -16.78 -17.56 -5.21
C SER A 392 -15.98 -18.19 -4.05
N ASP A 393 -15.58 -19.46 -4.17
CA ASP A 393 -14.81 -20.18 -3.16
C ASP A 393 -13.31 -20.16 -3.50
N PRO A 394 -12.46 -19.47 -2.71
CA PRO A 394 -11.03 -19.47 -2.95
C PRO A 394 -10.39 -20.79 -2.52
N GLN A 395 -9.29 -21.17 -3.18
CA GLN A 395 -8.55 -22.39 -2.88
C GLN A 395 -7.41 -22.10 -1.90
N PRO A 396 -7.14 -22.96 -0.90
CA PRO A 396 -5.98 -22.77 -0.03
C PRO A 396 -4.69 -22.88 -0.86
N VAL A 397 -3.71 -22.03 -0.56
CA VAL A 397 -2.37 -22.09 -1.19
C VAL A 397 -1.62 -23.37 -0.79
N SER A 398 -1.89 -23.88 0.41
CA SER A 398 -1.44 -25.17 0.87
C SER A 398 -2.39 -25.72 1.93
N THR A 399 -2.58 -27.03 1.96
CA THR A 399 -3.31 -27.74 3.03
C THR A 399 -2.39 -28.20 4.16
N THR A 400 -1.07 -28.10 3.97
CA THR A 400 -0.05 -28.42 4.97
C THR A 400 0.83 -27.20 5.23
N ARG A 401 1.38 -27.11 6.44
CA ARG A 401 2.31 -26.06 6.79
C ARG A 401 3.29 -26.56 7.85
N SER A 402 4.42 -25.87 7.98
CA SER A 402 5.35 -26.05 9.08
C SER A 402 5.49 -24.76 9.88
N ILE A 403 5.80 -24.89 11.16
CA ILE A 403 5.97 -23.77 12.07
C ILE A 403 7.35 -23.83 12.73
N THR A 404 8.03 -22.69 12.78
CA THR A 404 9.25 -22.49 13.59
C THR A 404 8.99 -21.38 14.58
N CYS A 405 9.08 -21.68 15.87
CA CYS A 405 8.83 -20.73 16.95
C CYS A 405 10.17 -20.21 17.47
N ILE A 406 10.37 -18.90 17.39
CA ILE A 406 11.55 -18.19 17.89
C ILE A 406 11.14 -17.40 19.13
N LYS A 407 11.81 -17.66 20.25
CA LYS A 407 11.60 -16.98 21.53
C LYS A 407 12.84 -16.18 21.89
N ALA A 408 12.84 -14.90 21.55
CA ALA A 408 13.77 -13.92 22.08
C ALA A 408 13.04 -13.02 23.11
N GLU A 409 13.78 -12.28 23.93
CA GLU A 409 13.24 -11.38 24.95
C GLU A 409 12.56 -10.16 24.31
N SER A 410 13.21 -9.57 23.30
CA SER A 410 12.74 -8.38 22.56
C SER A 410 11.61 -8.70 21.60
N VAL A 411 11.58 -9.92 21.05
CA VAL A 411 10.56 -10.36 20.11
C VAL A 411 10.39 -11.87 20.11
N GLN A 412 9.15 -12.31 20.01
CA GLN A 412 8.81 -13.71 19.76
C GLN A 412 8.16 -13.81 18.39
N THR A 413 8.60 -14.77 17.57
CA THR A 413 8.16 -14.90 16.18
C THR A 413 7.78 -16.33 15.86
N ALA A 414 6.60 -16.54 15.28
CA ALA A 414 6.21 -17.79 14.64
C ALA A 414 6.40 -17.65 13.12
N ILE A 415 7.32 -18.40 12.55
CA ILE A 415 7.53 -18.48 11.10
C ILE A 415 6.68 -19.64 10.59
N VAL A 416 5.65 -19.34 9.80
CA VAL A 416 4.74 -20.34 9.22
C VAL A 416 5.02 -20.44 7.72
N THR A 417 5.47 -21.61 7.27
CA THR A 417 5.76 -21.89 5.86
C THR A 417 4.66 -22.77 5.27
N PHE A 418 3.96 -22.27 4.25
CA PHE A 418 2.87 -23.00 3.60
C PHE A 418 3.40 -23.86 2.46
N ASN A 419 4.30 -23.30 1.66
CA ASN A 419 5.01 -23.99 0.59
C ASN A 419 6.27 -23.18 0.21
N ASN A 420 6.93 -23.52 -0.91
CA ASN A 420 8.16 -22.87 -1.36
C ASN A 420 7.99 -21.44 -1.89
N TRP A 421 6.76 -20.94 -2.08
CA TRP A 421 6.47 -19.59 -2.60
C TRP A 421 5.53 -18.78 -1.68
N ALA A 422 5.13 -19.30 -0.52
CA ALA A 422 4.25 -18.61 0.42
C ALA A 422 4.63 -18.90 1.88
N SER A 423 4.92 -17.84 2.63
CA SER A 423 5.25 -17.90 4.05
C SER A 423 4.85 -16.62 4.78
N GLN A 424 4.76 -16.69 6.11
CA GLN A 424 4.54 -15.53 6.96
C GLN A 424 5.36 -15.62 8.26
N GLU A 425 5.71 -14.47 8.80
CA GLU A 425 6.33 -14.30 10.11
C GLU A 425 5.36 -13.52 11.01
N ILE A 426 4.81 -14.20 12.02
CA ILE A 426 3.89 -13.61 13.01
C ILE A 426 4.74 -13.22 14.23
N SER A 427 4.94 -11.93 14.45
CA SER A 427 5.81 -11.39 15.49
C SER A 427 5.01 -10.68 16.59
N LEU A 428 5.41 -10.91 17.84
CA LEU A 428 4.96 -10.17 19.02
C LEU A 428 6.18 -9.59 19.73
N TYR A 429 6.28 -8.26 19.75
CA TYR A 429 7.39 -7.54 20.37
C TYR A 429 7.17 -7.34 21.87
N ASP A 430 8.26 -7.23 22.63
CA ASP A 430 8.20 -6.79 24.04
C ASP A 430 7.46 -5.45 24.18
N GLY A 431 6.51 -5.37 25.11
CA GLY A 431 5.68 -4.18 25.33
C GLY A 431 4.79 -3.76 24.15
N GLY A 432 4.69 -4.56 23.08
CA GLY A 432 3.84 -4.26 21.93
C GLY A 432 2.36 -4.57 22.19
N GLU A 433 1.46 -3.70 21.75
CA GLU A 433 0.00 -3.86 21.90
C GLU A 433 -0.68 -4.39 20.62
N HIS A 434 0.11 -4.90 19.67
CA HIS A 434 -0.36 -5.43 18.39
C HIS A 434 0.47 -6.64 17.94
N VAL A 435 -0.10 -7.42 17.03
CA VAL A 435 0.59 -8.52 16.34
C VAL A 435 1.02 -8.06 14.95
N GLU A 436 2.27 -8.30 14.56
CA GLU A 436 2.74 -8.03 13.20
C GLU A 436 2.79 -9.32 12.38
N ILE A 437 2.22 -9.29 11.18
CA ILE A 437 2.32 -10.39 10.21
C ILE A 437 3.08 -9.87 9.00
N GLU A 438 4.31 -10.33 8.82
CA GLU A 438 5.06 -10.11 7.59
C GLU A 438 4.87 -11.29 6.66
N TRP A 439 4.29 -11.07 5.49
CA TRP A 439 4.01 -12.12 4.50
C TRP A 439 4.99 -12.02 3.33
N THR A 440 5.40 -13.16 2.77
CA THR A 440 6.20 -13.26 1.55
C THR A 440 5.50 -14.20 0.58
N VAL A 441 5.14 -13.68 -0.60
CA VAL A 441 4.41 -14.41 -1.64
C VAL A 441 5.09 -14.26 -3.00
N GLY A 442 5.36 -15.38 -3.64
CA GLY A 442 5.91 -15.48 -4.99
C GLY A 442 7.18 -16.34 -5.01
N PRO A 443 7.61 -16.79 -6.21
CA PRO A 443 6.96 -16.60 -7.49
C PRO A 443 5.62 -17.34 -7.61
N ILE A 444 4.54 -16.64 -7.97
CA ILE A 444 3.21 -17.27 -8.14
C ILE A 444 3.29 -18.22 -9.36
N PRO A 445 3.00 -19.52 -9.21
CA PRO A 445 3.15 -20.48 -10.30
C PRO A 445 2.06 -20.29 -11.36
N ILE A 446 2.44 -20.38 -12.63
CA ILE A 446 1.54 -20.27 -13.79
C ILE A 446 1.70 -21.43 -14.79
N ASN A 447 2.51 -22.45 -14.45
CA ASN A 447 2.78 -23.59 -15.33
C ASN A 447 1.53 -24.44 -15.62
N ASP A 448 0.49 -24.26 -14.80
CA ASP A 448 -0.85 -24.83 -14.97
C ASP A 448 -1.75 -24.01 -15.90
N ASN A 449 -1.26 -22.89 -16.46
CA ASN A 449 -2.01 -21.91 -17.24
C ASN A 449 -3.18 -21.28 -16.46
N ILE A 450 -3.05 -21.19 -15.13
CA ILE A 450 -4.07 -20.59 -14.27
C ILE A 450 -3.53 -19.30 -13.64
N GLY A 451 -4.19 -18.17 -13.93
CA GLY A 451 -3.97 -16.91 -13.22
C GLY A 451 -4.49 -16.99 -11.78
N LYS A 452 -3.70 -16.48 -10.83
CA LYS A 452 -3.98 -16.59 -9.39
C LYS A 452 -3.96 -15.23 -8.71
N GLU A 453 -4.97 -14.98 -7.90
CA GLU A 453 -5.13 -13.77 -7.11
C GLU A 453 -5.07 -14.15 -5.64
N ILE A 454 -3.93 -13.86 -5.00
CA ILE A 454 -3.58 -14.36 -3.67
C ILE A 454 -4.17 -13.44 -2.61
N ILE A 455 -4.90 -14.04 -1.67
CA ILE A 455 -5.47 -13.37 -0.50
C ILE A 455 -4.84 -13.88 0.79
N LEU A 456 -4.70 -13.01 1.77
CA LEU A 456 -4.48 -13.38 3.16
C LEU A 456 -5.82 -13.23 3.89
N ARG A 457 -6.32 -14.33 4.45
CA ARG A 457 -7.66 -14.41 5.05
C ARG A 457 -7.60 -14.72 6.54
N TYR A 458 -8.47 -14.06 7.28
CA TYR A 458 -8.67 -14.18 8.72
C TYR A 458 -10.14 -14.55 8.95
N ASP A 459 -10.43 -15.82 9.25
CA ASP A 459 -11.77 -16.27 9.62
C ASP A 459 -11.88 -16.35 11.15
N THR A 460 -12.72 -15.51 11.73
CA THR A 460 -12.87 -15.35 13.18
C THR A 460 -14.22 -15.82 13.70
N ASP A 461 -14.40 -15.77 15.01
CA ASP A 461 -15.67 -15.97 15.71
C ASP A 461 -16.53 -14.70 15.86
N ILE A 462 -16.06 -13.54 15.38
CA ILE A 462 -16.79 -12.27 15.45
C ILE A 462 -18.11 -12.33 14.67
N GLN A 463 -19.19 -11.89 15.31
CA GLN A 463 -20.53 -11.86 14.72
C GLN A 463 -20.77 -10.55 13.96
N SER A 464 -20.19 -10.43 12.77
CA SER A 464 -20.15 -9.17 12.01
C SER A 464 -21.45 -8.79 11.28
N GLN A 465 -22.42 -9.70 11.17
CA GLN A 465 -23.76 -9.45 10.59
C GLN A 465 -23.71 -8.82 9.18
N SER A 466 -22.90 -9.38 8.29
CA SER A 466 -22.63 -8.88 6.93
C SER A 466 -21.97 -7.50 6.85
N LYS A 467 -21.55 -6.91 7.97
CA LYS A 467 -20.94 -5.58 8.03
C LYS A 467 -19.43 -5.65 8.22
N TYR A 468 -18.73 -4.74 7.57
CA TYR A 468 -17.30 -4.52 7.72
C TYR A 468 -17.00 -3.06 7.39
N TYR A 469 -15.79 -2.61 7.69
CA TYR A 469 -15.47 -1.18 7.64
C TYR A 469 -14.14 -0.99 6.95
N THR A 470 -14.08 -0.08 5.98
CA THR A 470 -12.86 0.25 5.24
C THR A 470 -12.62 1.74 5.23
N ASP A 471 -11.35 2.14 5.25
CA ASP A 471 -11.02 3.56 5.12
C ASP A 471 -11.28 4.12 3.71
N ALA A 472 -11.48 5.44 3.65
CA ALA A 472 -11.40 6.25 2.45
C ALA A 472 -10.06 7.03 2.47
N ASN A 473 -9.13 6.63 1.60
CA ASN A 473 -7.81 7.27 1.43
C ASN A 473 -7.01 7.43 2.74
N GLY A 474 -7.13 6.47 3.65
CA GLY A 474 -6.46 6.47 4.96
C GLY A 474 -7.07 7.40 6.01
N ARG A 475 -8.21 8.04 5.72
CA ARG A 475 -8.84 9.06 6.57
C ARG A 475 -10.11 8.56 7.25
N GLU A 476 -11.26 8.91 6.68
CA GLU A 476 -12.58 8.51 7.18
C GLU A 476 -12.78 7.02 6.98
N VAL A 477 -13.74 6.44 7.68
CA VAL A 477 -14.05 5.01 7.56
C VAL A 477 -15.54 4.85 7.31
N LEU A 478 -15.84 4.09 6.26
CA LEU A 478 -17.18 3.83 5.77
C LEU A 478 -17.63 2.45 6.23
N GLU A 479 -18.87 2.36 6.71
CA GLU A 479 -19.54 1.07 6.90
C GLU A 479 -19.86 0.48 5.52
N ARG A 480 -19.44 -0.76 5.32
CA ARG A 480 -19.74 -1.58 4.16
C ARG A 480 -20.69 -2.69 4.60
N LYS A 481 -21.66 -3.01 3.75
CA LYS A 481 -22.55 -4.14 3.96
C LYS A 481 -22.49 -5.03 2.73
N ARG A 482 -22.19 -6.32 2.94
CA ARG A 482 -22.10 -7.31 1.88
C ARG A 482 -23.41 -7.35 1.07
N ASP A 483 -23.28 -7.37 -0.25
CA ASP A 483 -24.38 -7.43 -1.23
C ASP A 483 -25.40 -6.29 -1.11
N TYR A 484 -24.95 -5.09 -0.70
CA TYR A 484 -25.83 -3.94 -0.50
C TYR A 484 -25.26 -2.64 -1.08
N ARG A 485 -26.15 -1.75 -1.53
CA ARG A 485 -25.85 -0.36 -1.93
C ARG A 485 -26.89 0.58 -1.34
N PRO A 486 -26.49 1.71 -0.74
CA PRO A 486 -27.42 2.60 -0.06
C PRO A 486 -28.31 3.40 -1.02
N THR A 487 -27.86 3.63 -2.25
CA THR A 487 -28.50 4.56 -3.19
C THR A 487 -29.33 3.93 -4.30
N TRP A 488 -29.25 2.62 -4.52
CA TRP A 488 -30.06 1.93 -5.52
C TRP A 488 -30.33 0.48 -5.10
N ASN A 489 -31.35 -0.15 -5.70
CA ASN A 489 -31.61 -1.56 -5.49
C ASN A 489 -30.53 -2.39 -6.21
N TYR A 490 -29.65 -3.02 -5.44
CA TYR A 490 -28.51 -3.77 -5.96
C TYR A 490 -28.82 -5.27 -6.04
N THR A 491 -28.64 -5.85 -7.22
CA THR A 491 -28.64 -7.30 -7.43
C THR A 491 -27.19 -7.77 -7.48
N ALA A 492 -26.78 -8.59 -6.53
CA ALA A 492 -25.44 -9.15 -6.49
C ALA A 492 -25.29 -10.23 -7.57
N VAL A 493 -24.55 -9.90 -8.64
CA VAL A 493 -24.16 -10.84 -9.71
C VAL A 493 -22.79 -11.44 -9.42
N GLU A 494 -21.84 -10.60 -9.01
CA GLU A 494 -20.50 -11.00 -8.58
C GLU A 494 -20.38 -10.84 -7.06
N THR A 495 -20.67 -11.91 -6.30
CA THR A 495 -20.76 -11.89 -4.82
C THR A 495 -19.41 -11.69 -4.12
N VAL A 496 -18.30 -11.88 -4.84
CA VAL A 496 -16.96 -11.61 -4.32
C VAL A 496 -16.49 -10.22 -4.73
N SER A 497 -16.24 -9.99 -6.02
CA SER A 497 -15.66 -8.73 -6.50
C SER A 497 -16.57 -7.51 -6.28
N GLY A 498 -17.89 -7.69 -6.31
CA GLY A 498 -18.85 -6.64 -5.93
C GLY A 498 -18.79 -6.20 -4.47
N ASN A 499 -18.05 -6.93 -3.62
CA ASN A 499 -17.86 -6.64 -2.20
C ASN A 499 -16.40 -6.30 -1.86
N TYR A 500 -15.51 -6.18 -2.84
CA TYR A 500 -14.16 -5.68 -2.60
C TYR A 500 -14.14 -4.15 -2.59
N TYR A 501 -13.43 -3.58 -1.62
CA TYR A 501 -13.21 -2.14 -1.47
C TYR A 501 -11.71 -1.84 -1.32
N PRO A 502 -11.27 -0.63 -1.68
CA PRO A 502 -9.88 -0.25 -1.43
C PRO A 502 -9.65 -0.11 0.07
N VAL A 503 -8.58 -0.72 0.56
CA VAL A 503 -8.07 -0.62 1.92
C VAL A 503 -6.71 0.04 1.82
N ASN A 504 -6.65 1.35 2.06
CA ASN A 504 -5.37 2.04 2.01
C ASN A 504 -4.61 1.83 3.31
N SER A 505 -5.32 1.86 4.45
CA SER A 505 -4.77 1.89 5.80
C SER A 505 -5.31 0.80 6.73
N ARG A 506 -6.62 0.51 6.67
CA ARG A 506 -7.29 -0.30 7.69
C ARG A 506 -8.62 -0.89 7.21
N ILE A 507 -8.87 -2.12 7.64
CA ILE A 507 -10.16 -2.81 7.54
C ILE A 507 -10.49 -3.46 8.88
N TRP A 508 -11.77 -3.52 9.26
CA TRP A 508 -12.18 -4.27 10.44
C TRP A 508 -13.58 -4.84 10.37
N ILE A 509 -13.81 -5.80 11.26
CA ILE A 509 -15.11 -6.35 11.64
C ILE A 509 -15.27 -6.23 13.15
N LYS A 510 -16.51 -6.19 13.63
CA LYS A 510 -16.81 -6.12 15.06
C LYS A 510 -18.15 -6.76 15.39
N ASP A 511 -18.31 -7.15 16.63
CA ASP A 511 -19.60 -7.43 17.28
C ASP A 511 -19.83 -6.40 18.41
N GLU A 512 -20.64 -6.76 19.42
CA GLU A 512 -20.92 -5.88 20.57
C GLU A 512 -19.72 -5.74 21.51
N ASP A 513 -18.89 -6.78 21.63
CA ASP A 513 -17.86 -6.89 22.66
C ASP A 513 -16.46 -6.59 22.12
N GLN A 514 -16.18 -7.01 20.88
CA GLN A 514 -14.84 -7.02 20.30
C GLN A 514 -14.79 -6.56 18.85
N GLN A 515 -13.66 -5.94 18.48
CA GLN A 515 -13.32 -5.51 17.14
C GLN A 515 -11.97 -6.11 16.73
N PHE A 516 -11.93 -6.80 15.60
CA PHE A 516 -10.71 -7.26 14.94
C PHE A 516 -10.36 -6.31 13.80
N THR A 517 -9.22 -5.63 13.93
CA THR A 517 -8.75 -4.64 12.94
C THR A 517 -7.45 -5.11 12.30
N VAL A 518 -7.35 -4.96 10.98
CA VAL A 518 -6.15 -5.22 10.18
C VAL A 518 -5.70 -3.90 9.58
N LEU A 519 -4.45 -3.50 9.81
CA LEU A 519 -3.79 -2.41 9.09
C LEU A 519 -2.93 -2.95 7.96
N THR A 520 -2.79 -2.17 6.90
CA THR A 520 -2.03 -2.54 5.70
C THR A 520 -0.85 -1.59 5.46
N ASP A 521 0.30 -2.10 5.02
CA ASP A 521 1.50 -1.30 4.70
C ASP A 521 1.48 -0.66 3.31
N ARG A 522 0.43 -0.96 2.54
CA ARG A 522 0.15 -0.49 1.18
C ARG A 522 -1.34 -0.60 0.91
N THR A 523 -1.79 0.01 -0.19
CA THR A 523 -3.16 -0.19 -0.65
C THR A 523 -3.37 -1.61 -1.12
N GLN A 524 -4.48 -2.21 -0.71
CA GLN A 524 -4.93 -3.55 -1.07
C GLN A 524 -6.44 -3.52 -1.33
N GLY A 525 -6.96 -4.46 -2.11
CA GLY A 525 -8.38 -4.78 -2.15
C GLY A 525 -8.75 -5.68 -0.99
N GLY A 526 -9.81 -5.35 -0.25
CA GLY A 526 -10.26 -6.16 0.88
C GLY A 526 -11.76 -6.20 1.06
N ALA A 527 -12.24 -7.24 1.73
CA ALA A 527 -13.66 -7.51 1.96
C ALA A 527 -13.91 -8.39 3.19
N SER A 528 -15.19 -8.47 3.59
CA SER A 528 -15.74 -9.53 4.45
C SER A 528 -16.77 -10.33 3.66
N ILE A 529 -16.31 -11.41 3.01
CA ILE A 529 -17.13 -12.23 2.10
C ILE A 529 -18.07 -13.19 2.87
N VAL A 530 -17.71 -13.56 4.09
CA VAL A 530 -18.59 -14.29 5.02
C VAL A 530 -18.53 -13.64 6.40
N ASP A 531 -19.54 -13.88 7.23
CA ASP A 531 -19.57 -13.31 8.58
C ASP A 531 -18.38 -13.80 9.42
N GLY A 532 -17.78 -12.87 10.15
CA GLY A 532 -16.56 -13.11 10.92
C GLY A 532 -15.28 -13.17 10.10
N SER A 533 -15.31 -12.99 8.77
CA SER A 533 -14.09 -13.01 7.95
C SER A 533 -13.61 -11.62 7.54
N VAL A 534 -12.29 -11.48 7.41
CA VAL A 534 -11.62 -10.40 6.68
C VAL A 534 -10.65 -11.04 5.71
N GLU A 535 -10.71 -10.67 4.44
CA GLU A 535 -9.71 -11.05 3.44
C GLU A 535 -9.13 -9.82 2.74
N LEU A 536 -7.83 -9.87 2.47
CA LEU A 536 -7.06 -8.84 1.79
C LEU A 536 -6.29 -9.50 0.65
N MET A 537 -6.46 -9.00 -0.57
CA MET A 537 -5.71 -9.44 -1.74
C MET A 537 -4.34 -8.78 -1.74
N ILE A 538 -3.30 -9.61 -1.62
CA ILE A 538 -1.93 -9.16 -1.36
C ILE A 538 -1.01 -9.24 -2.58
N HIS A 539 -1.35 -10.09 -3.57
CA HIS A 539 -0.60 -10.24 -4.81
C HIS A 539 -1.46 -10.87 -5.91
N ARG A 540 -1.16 -10.60 -7.18
CA ARG A 540 -1.90 -11.09 -8.34
C ARG A 540 -0.93 -11.42 -9.47
N ARG A 541 -1.16 -12.54 -10.15
CA ARG A 541 -0.46 -12.89 -11.40
C ARG A 541 -1.45 -13.52 -12.37
N LEU A 542 -1.76 -12.80 -13.44
CA LEU A 542 -2.83 -13.10 -14.39
C LEU A 542 -2.26 -13.33 -15.79
N LEU A 543 -3.01 -14.07 -16.61
CA LEU A 543 -2.57 -14.54 -17.93
C LEU A 543 -3.36 -13.92 -19.09
N TYR A 544 -4.33 -13.07 -18.79
CA TYR A 544 -5.21 -12.43 -19.76
C TYR A 544 -5.27 -10.92 -19.50
N ASP A 545 -5.46 -10.15 -20.58
CA ASP A 545 -5.79 -8.72 -20.54
C ASP A 545 -7.31 -8.56 -20.42
N ASP A 546 -7.76 -7.61 -19.60
CA ASP A 546 -9.17 -7.34 -19.33
C ASP A 546 -9.85 -6.42 -20.34
N GLY A 547 -9.19 -6.07 -21.45
CA GLY A 547 -9.82 -5.40 -22.58
C GLY A 547 -10.12 -3.93 -22.35
N LEU A 548 -9.51 -3.30 -21.33
CA LEU A 548 -9.76 -1.92 -20.93
C LEU A 548 -8.67 -0.93 -21.38
N GLY A 549 -7.82 -1.33 -22.34
CA GLY A 549 -6.90 -0.45 -23.06
C GLY A 549 -5.41 -0.67 -22.78
N VAL A 550 -5.05 -1.39 -21.72
CA VAL A 550 -3.63 -1.69 -21.38
C VAL A 550 -3.00 -2.60 -22.43
N GLY A 551 -3.71 -3.66 -22.82
CA GLY A 551 -3.25 -4.59 -23.85
C GLY A 551 -2.16 -5.54 -23.38
N GLU A 552 -2.04 -5.77 -22.07
CA GLU A 552 -1.06 -6.67 -21.45
C GLU A 552 -1.67 -7.38 -20.24
N PRO A 553 -1.40 -8.69 -20.04
CA PRO A 553 -1.78 -9.36 -18.81
C PRO A 553 -0.94 -8.85 -17.62
N LEU A 554 -1.54 -8.80 -16.43
CA LEU A 554 -0.81 -8.50 -15.19
C LEU A 554 0.10 -9.68 -14.77
N ASN A 555 1.24 -9.82 -15.44
CA ASN A 555 2.18 -10.93 -15.29
C ASN A 555 3.59 -10.44 -14.93
N GLU A 556 3.71 -9.78 -13.77
CA GLU A 556 4.97 -9.17 -13.33
C GLU A 556 6.07 -10.22 -13.11
N THR A 557 7.26 -9.98 -13.66
CA THR A 557 8.45 -10.83 -13.51
C THR A 557 9.66 -10.00 -13.07
N ALA A 558 10.56 -10.64 -12.33
CA ALA A 558 11.87 -10.08 -11.96
C ALA A 558 12.87 -11.23 -11.82
N TYR A 559 14.13 -10.99 -12.19
CA TYR A 559 15.21 -11.98 -12.08
C TYR A 559 14.92 -13.33 -12.77
N GLY A 560 14.16 -13.31 -13.86
CA GLY A 560 13.80 -14.51 -14.64
C GLY A 560 12.61 -15.30 -14.10
N GLU A 561 11.99 -14.86 -13.01
CA GLU A 561 10.86 -15.56 -12.36
C GLU A 561 9.68 -14.61 -12.12
N GLY A 562 8.53 -15.15 -11.69
CA GLY A 562 7.41 -14.32 -11.25
C GLY A 562 7.78 -13.45 -10.05
N LEU A 563 7.32 -12.20 -10.02
CA LEU A 563 7.67 -11.25 -8.97
C LEU A 563 7.31 -11.77 -7.57
N VAL A 564 8.27 -11.68 -6.64
CA VAL A 564 8.06 -11.96 -5.21
C VAL A 564 7.75 -10.66 -4.47
N VAL A 565 6.67 -10.66 -3.71
CA VAL A 565 6.24 -9.50 -2.91
C VAL A 565 6.27 -9.87 -1.43
N ARG A 566 6.92 -9.02 -0.64
CA ARG A 566 6.85 -9.05 0.83
C ARG A 566 6.09 -7.83 1.32
N GLY A 567 5.23 -8.01 2.32
CA GLY A 567 4.51 -6.92 2.96
C GLY A 567 4.13 -7.23 4.41
N LYS A 568 3.39 -6.31 5.02
CA LYS A 568 3.09 -6.34 6.45
C LYS A 568 1.63 -6.01 6.74
N HIS A 569 1.00 -6.80 7.60
CA HIS A 569 -0.23 -6.44 8.29
C HIS A 569 0.01 -6.23 9.79
N ILE A 570 -0.74 -5.32 10.41
CA ILE A 570 -0.78 -5.16 11.86
C ILE A 570 -2.18 -5.50 12.37
N LEU A 571 -2.27 -6.38 13.36
CA LEU A 571 -3.55 -6.84 13.92
C LEU A 571 -3.82 -6.22 15.30
N PHE A 572 -5.05 -5.76 15.50
CA PHE A 572 -5.57 -5.28 16.78
C PHE A 572 -6.81 -6.05 17.21
N ILE A 573 -6.90 -6.31 18.52
CA ILE A 573 -8.11 -6.76 19.19
C ILE A 573 -8.39 -5.80 20.33
N GLN A 574 -9.50 -5.07 20.21
CA GLN A 574 -9.93 -4.07 21.18
C GLN A 574 -11.45 -4.07 21.29
N PRO A 575 -12.02 -3.61 22.41
CA PRO A 575 -13.44 -3.29 22.45
C PRO A 575 -13.77 -2.22 21.39
N PRO A 576 -14.94 -2.28 20.71
CA PRO A 576 -15.28 -1.33 19.65
C PRO A 576 -15.16 0.14 20.06
N ALA A 577 -15.51 0.48 21.31
CA ALA A 577 -15.45 1.85 21.83
C ALA A 577 -14.02 2.39 22.00
N ALA A 578 -13.03 1.51 22.21
CA ALA A 578 -11.64 1.90 22.45
C ALA A 578 -10.74 1.74 21.20
N SER A 579 -11.14 0.89 20.25
CA SER A 579 -10.32 0.50 19.10
C SER A 579 -9.72 1.67 18.30
N ALA A 580 -10.48 2.77 18.16
CA ALA A 580 -10.04 3.95 17.42
C ALA A 580 -8.78 4.61 17.97
N LEU A 581 -8.53 4.54 19.28
CA LEU A 581 -7.32 5.10 19.91
C LEU A 581 -6.06 4.35 19.46
N TYR A 582 -6.17 3.05 19.25
CA TYR A 582 -5.05 2.18 18.88
C TYR A 582 -4.80 2.22 17.38
N HIS A 583 -5.82 1.90 16.57
CA HIS A 583 -5.60 1.73 15.15
C HIS A 583 -5.22 3.05 14.45
N ARG A 584 -5.69 4.21 14.93
CA ARG A 584 -5.34 5.53 14.34
C ARG A 584 -3.86 5.85 14.56
N VAL A 585 -3.37 5.72 15.79
CA VAL A 585 -1.97 5.97 16.13
C VAL A 585 -1.08 4.98 15.39
N ALA A 586 -1.37 3.68 15.47
CA ALA A 586 -0.57 2.66 14.80
C ALA A 586 -0.55 2.81 13.27
N SER A 587 -1.66 3.22 12.64
CA SER A 587 -1.66 3.48 11.20
C SER A 587 -0.74 4.64 10.83
N GLN A 588 -0.68 5.71 11.64
CA GLN A 588 0.24 6.81 11.40
C GLN A 588 1.69 6.33 11.58
N SER A 589 1.96 5.53 12.62
CA SER A 589 3.28 4.95 12.86
C SER A 589 3.72 3.98 11.76
N LEU A 590 2.80 3.27 11.12
CA LEU A 590 3.11 2.38 9.99
C LEU A 590 3.51 3.19 8.74
N TYR A 591 2.75 4.24 8.41
CA TYR A 591 3.04 5.08 7.25
C TYR A 591 4.24 5.99 7.44
N MET A 592 4.33 6.63 8.59
CA MET A 592 5.36 7.58 8.97
C MET A 592 6.30 6.92 9.97
N HIS A 593 6.74 5.70 9.65
CA HIS A 593 7.70 4.98 10.49
C HIS A 593 9.04 5.70 10.49
N PRO A 594 9.83 5.59 11.57
CA PRO A 594 11.13 6.23 11.63
C PRO A 594 12.04 5.83 10.47
N LEU A 595 12.65 6.83 9.83
CA LEU A 595 13.56 6.64 8.70
C LEU A 595 14.96 6.39 9.22
N ALA A 596 15.58 5.29 8.77
CA ALA A 596 16.95 4.94 9.10
C ALA A 596 17.92 5.39 8.00
N THR A 597 18.93 6.17 8.38
CA THR A 597 20.13 6.41 7.56
C THR A 597 21.35 5.78 8.20
N PHE A 598 22.29 5.34 7.39
CA PHE A 598 23.46 4.59 7.79
C PHE A 598 24.72 5.34 7.39
N ALA A 599 25.76 5.25 8.19
CA ALA A 599 27.09 5.72 7.82
C ALA A 599 28.16 4.76 8.33
N THR A 600 29.15 4.47 7.50
CA THR A 600 30.36 3.77 7.93
C THR A 600 31.29 4.77 8.61
N ILE A 601 31.92 4.37 9.71
CA ILE A 601 32.75 5.26 10.51
C ILE A 601 34.09 4.60 10.86
N PRO A 602 35.22 5.30 10.71
CA PRO A 602 36.52 4.77 11.12
C PRO A 602 36.78 4.88 12.63
N GLN A 603 36.15 5.85 13.30
CA GLN A 603 36.42 6.21 14.69
C GLN A 603 35.80 5.22 15.69
N THR A 604 36.41 5.09 16.87
CA THR A 604 35.78 4.43 18.03
C THR A 604 34.63 5.26 18.58
N TYR A 605 33.81 4.69 19.46
CA TYR A 605 32.72 5.42 20.11
C TYR A 605 33.22 6.69 20.80
N ASP A 606 34.29 6.63 21.60
CA ASP A 606 34.79 7.80 22.33
C ASP A 606 35.24 8.92 21.39
N SER A 607 35.88 8.57 20.27
CA SER A 607 36.31 9.53 19.25
C SER A 607 35.12 10.08 18.45
N PHE A 608 34.10 9.26 18.23
CA PHE A 608 32.85 9.68 17.59
C PHE A 608 32.03 10.60 18.50
N ALA A 609 31.87 10.25 19.78
CA ALA A 609 31.07 10.99 20.76
C ALA A 609 31.72 12.32 21.20
N ALA A 610 33.05 12.40 21.17
CA ALA A 610 33.80 13.64 21.38
C ALA A 610 33.71 14.60 20.18
N GLY A 611 33.33 14.09 19.01
CA GLY A 611 33.25 14.86 17.77
C GLY A 611 31.83 15.16 17.28
N GLY A 612 30.89 14.23 17.41
CA GLY A 612 29.49 14.39 17.02
C GLY A 612 28.57 14.69 18.19
#